data_AF-A0A8J6KJ19-F1
#
_entry.id   AF-A0A8J6KJ19-F1
#
_cell.length_a   1.000
_cell.length_b   1.000
_cell.length_c   1.000
_cell.angle_alpha   90.00
_cell.angle_beta   90.00
_cell.angle_gamma   90.00
#
_symmetry.space_group_name_H-M   'P 1'
#
loop_
_entity.id
_entity.type
_entity.pdbx_description
1 polymer ?
#
loop_
_entity_poly.entity_id
_entity_poly.type
_entity_poly.pdbx_seq_one_letter_code
_entity_poly.pdbx_strand_id
1 'polypeptide(L)'
;MHVRTWIEEFNCEIHESEVPSRWSLMVDENLQKKQNAKYKYFLQKTFGSFGCSSCKRSWSSSKVRILFRMTHNRYQEQGNVTMRIFKQGCQSCYVMQEPRISSENIKTVISNVVGHIERVFYGNENVSDDRPPRIYGKLEGPHDTELCEACQFGMCDRQPIPSQESGGSAAGVVGVGLGALSAIAVGVGLLAIFQSKN
;
A
#
# COMPACT_ATOMS: atom_id res chain seq x y z
N MET A 1 -8.54 -17.14 -10.36
CA MET A 1 -7.17 -16.67 -10.64
C MET A 1 -6.52 -17.55 -11.72
N HIS A 2 -5.89 -16.98 -12.76
CA HIS A 2 -5.17 -17.75 -13.78
C HIS A 2 -3.73 -18.03 -13.33
N VAL A 3 -3.54 -18.97 -12.40
CA VAL A 3 -2.22 -19.33 -11.82
C VAL A 3 -1.18 -19.62 -12.91
N ARG A 4 -1.60 -20.31 -13.97
CA ARG A 4 -0.75 -20.67 -15.11
C ARG A 4 -0.09 -19.46 -15.77
N THR A 5 -0.84 -18.37 -15.98
CA THR A 5 -0.33 -17.14 -16.62
C THR A 5 0.79 -16.50 -15.80
N TRP A 6 0.69 -16.50 -14.48
CA TRP A 6 1.73 -15.96 -13.60
C TRP A 6 3.03 -16.77 -13.69
N ILE A 7 2.91 -18.11 -13.72
CA ILE A 7 4.06 -19.01 -13.78
C ILE A 7 4.73 -18.92 -15.17
N GLU A 8 3.94 -18.90 -16.25
CA GLU A 8 4.45 -18.78 -17.61
C GLU A 8 5.19 -17.45 -17.83
N GLU A 9 4.57 -16.33 -17.46
CA GLU A 9 5.21 -15.01 -17.58
C GLU A 9 6.49 -14.91 -16.74
N PHE A 10 6.47 -15.47 -15.51
CA PHE A 10 7.67 -15.52 -14.67
C PHE A 10 8.79 -16.32 -15.31
N ASN A 11 8.49 -17.49 -15.86
CA ASN A 11 9.48 -18.33 -16.51
C ASN A 11 10.08 -17.65 -17.76
N CYS A 12 9.28 -16.92 -18.53
CA CYS A 12 9.77 -16.13 -19.67
C CYS A 12 10.71 -15.02 -19.20
N GLU A 13 10.26 -14.13 -18.31
CA GLU A 13 11.03 -12.96 -17.88
C GLU A 13 12.31 -13.35 -17.10
N ILE A 14 12.26 -14.38 -16.25
CA ILE A 14 13.46 -14.82 -15.53
C ILE A 14 14.49 -15.47 -16.45
N HIS A 15 14.04 -16.17 -17.50
CA HIS A 15 14.94 -16.73 -18.51
C HIS A 15 15.63 -15.62 -19.31
N GLU A 16 14.88 -14.58 -19.71
CA GLU A 16 15.42 -13.41 -20.42
C GLU A 16 16.39 -12.60 -19.56
N SER A 17 16.22 -12.58 -18.24
CA SER A 17 17.14 -11.88 -17.32
C SER A 17 18.52 -12.53 -17.16
N GLU A 18 18.68 -13.78 -17.62
CA GLU A 18 19.95 -14.54 -17.54
C GLU A 18 20.57 -14.59 -16.13
N VAL A 19 19.74 -14.55 -15.08
CA VAL A 19 20.25 -14.63 -13.71
C VAL A 19 20.92 -15.99 -13.44
N PRO A 20 22.02 -16.05 -12.65
CA PRO A 20 22.82 -17.28 -12.51
C PRO A 20 22.07 -18.51 -11.96
N SER A 21 21.17 -18.32 -10.98
CA SER A 21 20.44 -19.42 -10.36
C SER A 21 19.11 -19.69 -11.05
N ARG A 22 18.68 -20.95 -11.01
CA ARG A 22 17.33 -21.34 -11.44
C ARG A 22 16.29 -20.86 -10.43
N TRP A 23 15.30 -20.10 -10.88
CA TRP A 23 14.17 -19.70 -10.04
C TRP A 23 12.88 -20.42 -10.42
N SER A 24 11.98 -20.53 -9.46
CA SER A 24 10.61 -20.99 -9.70
C SER A 24 9.61 -20.13 -8.93
N LEU A 25 8.40 -20.00 -9.49
CA LEU A 25 7.30 -19.28 -8.86
C LEU A 25 6.14 -20.23 -8.56
N MET A 26 5.57 -20.10 -7.37
CA MET A 26 4.38 -20.83 -6.94
C MET A 26 3.39 -19.90 -6.25
N VAL A 27 2.10 -20.25 -6.31
CA VAL A 27 1.03 -19.51 -5.63
C VAL A 27 0.61 -20.24 -4.36
N ASP A 28 0.51 -19.52 -3.26
CA ASP A 28 0.01 -20.00 -1.97
C ASP A 28 -0.97 -18.97 -1.39
N GLU A 29 -2.26 -19.29 -1.41
CA GLU A 29 -3.31 -18.40 -0.89
C GLU A 29 -3.23 -18.17 0.62
N ASN A 30 -2.45 -18.98 1.34
CA ASN A 30 -2.25 -18.85 2.79
C ASN A 30 -0.91 -18.21 3.14
N LEU A 31 -0.14 -17.72 2.16
CA LEU A 31 1.13 -17.06 2.42
C LEU A 31 0.93 -15.86 3.35
N GLN A 32 1.74 -15.82 4.40
CA GLN A 32 1.82 -14.72 5.35
C GLN A 32 3.29 -14.35 5.59
N LYS A 33 3.53 -13.10 6.02
CA LYS A 33 4.86 -12.72 6.50
C LYS A 33 5.15 -13.47 7.80
N LYS A 34 6.30 -14.11 7.86
CA LYS A 34 6.85 -14.80 9.03
C LYS A 34 8.21 -14.20 9.32
N GLN A 35 8.55 -14.04 10.60
CA GLN A 35 9.87 -13.58 10.98
C GLN A 35 10.87 -14.72 10.77
N ASN A 36 11.61 -14.66 9.67
CA ASN A 36 12.65 -15.62 9.33
C ASN A 36 13.71 -14.94 8.47
N ALA A 37 14.97 -14.98 8.92
CA ALA A 37 16.07 -14.30 8.25
C ALA A 37 16.34 -14.79 6.82
N LYS A 38 15.92 -16.02 6.49
CA LYS A 38 16.05 -16.59 5.13
C LYS A 38 15.05 -16.00 4.14
N TYR A 39 13.97 -15.41 4.63
CA TYR A 39 12.90 -14.87 3.78
C TYR A 39 13.19 -13.42 3.43
N LYS A 40 13.19 -13.12 2.13
CA LYS A 40 13.04 -11.76 1.62
C LYS A 40 11.60 -11.58 1.15
N TYR A 41 11.06 -10.40 1.39
CA TYR A 41 9.67 -10.10 1.04
C TYR A 41 9.63 -8.90 0.11
N PHE A 42 8.81 -9.03 -0.93
CA PHE A 42 8.51 -7.96 -1.85
C PHE A 42 7.00 -7.78 -1.93
N LEU A 43 6.53 -6.53 -1.76
CA LEU A 43 5.12 -6.21 -1.74
C LEU A 43 4.81 -5.31 -2.93
N GLN A 44 4.10 -5.85 -3.90
CA GLN A 44 3.73 -5.13 -5.12
C GLN A 44 2.26 -4.71 -5.04
N LYS A 45 1.94 -3.57 -5.68
CA LYS A 45 0.56 -3.15 -5.96
C LYS A 45 0.26 -3.32 -7.45
N THR A 46 -0.97 -3.70 -7.76
CA THR A 46 -1.47 -3.76 -9.13
C THR A 46 -2.93 -3.30 -9.22
N PHE A 47 -3.42 -3.13 -10.44
CA PHE A 47 -4.83 -2.91 -10.70
C PHE A 47 -5.55 -4.23 -10.94
N GLY A 48 -6.74 -4.35 -10.36
CA GLY A 48 -7.63 -5.48 -10.60
C GLY A 48 -9.10 -5.10 -10.48
N SER A 49 -9.93 -5.79 -11.24
CA SER A 49 -11.38 -5.72 -11.13
C SER A 49 -11.93 -6.91 -10.38
N PHE A 50 -13.08 -6.74 -9.74
CA PHE A 50 -13.74 -7.74 -8.93
C PHE A 50 -15.18 -7.90 -9.41
N GLY A 51 -15.72 -9.10 -9.24
CA GLY A 51 -17.12 -9.38 -9.49
C GLY A 51 -17.66 -10.28 -8.39
N CYS A 52 -18.70 -9.85 -7.68
CA CYS A 52 -19.34 -10.66 -6.66
C CYS A 52 -20.12 -11.80 -7.33
N SER A 53 -19.76 -13.04 -6.98
CA SER A 53 -20.46 -14.24 -7.47
C SER A 53 -21.94 -14.24 -7.09
N SER A 54 -22.29 -13.70 -5.92
CA SER A 54 -23.65 -13.68 -5.36
C SER A 54 -24.53 -12.56 -5.91
N CYS A 55 -24.15 -11.29 -5.74
CA CYS A 55 -25.01 -10.14 -6.09
C CYS A 55 -24.67 -9.46 -7.42
N LYS A 56 -23.73 -10.01 -8.19
CA LYS A 56 -23.31 -9.54 -9.53
C LYS A 56 -22.75 -8.12 -9.60
N ARG A 57 -22.59 -7.43 -8.47
CA ARG A 57 -21.86 -6.15 -8.41
C ARG A 57 -20.42 -6.36 -8.82
N SER A 58 -19.88 -5.36 -9.52
CA SER A 58 -18.47 -5.30 -9.91
C SER A 58 -17.88 -3.99 -9.44
N TRP A 59 -16.61 -4.01 -9.08
CA TRP A 59 -15.84 -2.84 -8.70
C TRP A 59 -14.39 -3.01 -9.16
N SER A 60 -13.58 -1.96 -9.09
CA SER A 60 -12.16 -2.03 -9.44
C SER A 60 -11.31 -1.34 -8.39
N SER A 61 -10.07 -1.80 -8.24
CA SER A 61 -9.09 -1.26 -7.29
C SER A 61 -7.76 -1.04 -8.00
N SER A 62 -7.17 0.14 -7.82
CA SER A 62 -5.79 0.44 -8.22
C SER A 62 -4.75 -0.07 -7.22
N LYS A 63 -5.19 -0.70 -6.12
CA LYS A 63 -4.36 -1.12 -4.99
C LYS A 63 -4.62 -2.57 -4.59
N VAL A 64 -4.67 -3.47 -5.55
CA VAL A 64 -4.58 -4.91 -5.25
C VAL A 64 -3.17 -5.21 -4.79
N ARG A 65 -3.01 -5.75 -3.57
CA ARG A 65 -1.70 -6.12 -3.02
C ARG A 65 -1.33 -7.54 -3.41
N ILE A 66 -0.06 -7.73 -3.72
CA ILE A 66 0.53 -9.04 -3.97
C ILE A 66 1.78 -9.17 -3.11
N LEU A 67 1.80 -10.18 -2.25
CA LEU A 67 2.96 -10.51 -1.43
C LEU A 67 3.78 -11.58 -2.13
N PHE A 68 5.07 -11.31 -2.29
CA PHE A 68 6.06 -12.28 -2.70
C PHE A 68 7.00 -12.59 -1.54
N ARG A 69 7.20 -13.87 -1.26
CA ARG A 69 8.25 -14.38 -0.37
C ARG A 69 9.30 -15.06 -1.22
N MET A 70 10.55 -14.68 -1.04
CA MET A 70 11.68 -15.20 -1.80
C MET A 70 12.70 -15.86 -0.88
N THR A 71 13.27 -16.96 -1.36
CA THR A 71 14.41 -17.65 -0.74
C THR A 71 15.40 -18.03 -1.80
N HIS A 72 16.69 -17.93 -1.49
CA HIS A 72 17.78 -18.32 -2.40
C HIS A 72 18.76 -19.24 -1.69
N ASN A 73 18.96 -20.42 -2.25
CA ASN A 73 20.00 -21.35 -1.85
C ASN A 73 21.18 -21.22 -2.80
N ARG A 74 22.21 -20.49 -2.39
CA ARG A 74 23.42 -20.27 -3.18
C ARG A 74 24.20 -21.54 -3.46
N TYR A 75 24.15 -22.53 -2.56
CA TYR A 75 24.87 -23.81 -2.75
C TYR A 75 24.24 -24.68 -3.84
N GLN A 76 22.93 -24.57 -4.05
CA GLN A 76 22.21 -25.34 -5.07
C GLN A 76 21.88 -24.51 -6.30
N GLU A 77 22.31 -23.25 -6.33
CA GLU A 77 21.96 -22.27 -7.36
C GLU A 77 20.46 -22.26 -7.67
N GLN A 78 19.64 -22.23 -6.60
CA GLN A 78 18.19 -22.34 -6.68
C GLN A 78 17.49 -21.26 -5.88
N GLY A 79 16.57 -20.55 -6.54
CA GLY A 79 15.68 -19.59 -5.93
C GLY A 79 14.21 -20.04 -5.98
N ASN A 80 13.44 -19.63 -4.98
CA ASN A 80 12.00 -19.89 -4.94
C ASN A 80 11.26 -18.59 -4.62
N VAL A 81 10.20 -18.34 -5.39
CA VAL A 81 9.22 -17.27 -5.16
C VAL A 81 7.89 -17.92 -4.81
N THR A 82 7.35 -17.59 -3.65
CA THR A 82 5.97 -17.92 -3.30
C THR A 82 5.16 -16.63 -3.31
N MET A 83 4.02 -16.60 -4.01
CA MET A 83 3.18 -15.42 -4.11
C MET A 83 1.77 -15.63 -3.53
N ARG A 84 1.17 -14.54 -3.05
CA ARG A 84 -0.25 -14.46 -2.69
C ARG A 84 -0.84 -13.16 -3.21
N ILE A 85 -1.98 -13.27 -3.86
CA ILE A 85 -2.79 -12.14 -4.30
C ILE A 85 -3.90 -11.93 -3.26
N PHE A 86 -3.98 -10.74 -2.68
CA PHE A 86 -5.01 -10.43 -1.69
C PHE A 86 -6.35 -10.11 -2.33
N LYS A 87 -7.41 -10.59 -1.68
CA LYS A 87 -8.81 -10.47 -2.08
C LYS A 87 -9.43 -9.15 -1.58
N GLN A 88 -10.58 -8.78 -2.15
CA GLN A 88 -11.43 -7.71 -1.63
C GLN A 88 -12.88 -8.18 -1.48
N GLY A 89 -13.55 -7.72 -0.44
CA GLY A 89 -14.93 -8.05 -0.10
C GLY A 89 -15.92 -7.23 -0.90
N CYS A 90 -17.05 -7.85 -1.26
CA CYS A 90 -18.19 -7.12 -1.79
C CYS A 90 -18.88 -6.30 -0.69
N GLN A 91 -19.17 -5.02 -0.94
CA GLN A 91 -19.86 -4.14 0.02
C GLN A 91 -21.27 -4.60 0.43
N SER A 92 -21.98 -5.36 -0.42
CA SER A 92 -23.27 -5.97 -0.03
C SER A 92 -23.11 -7.38 0.51
N CYS A 93 -22.19 -8.13 -0.09
CA CYS A 93 -21.88 -9.52 0.21
C CYS A 93 -21.22 -9.76 1.57
N TYR A 94 -20.26 -8.88 1.90
CA TYR A 94 -19.17 -9.14 2.85
C TYR A 94 -18.35 -10.41 2.54
N VAL A 95 -18.43 -10.92 1.29
CA VAL A 95 -17.69 -12.09 0.82
C VAL A 95 -16.49 -11.66 -0.02
N MET A 96 -15.30 -12.17 0.34
CA MET A 96 -14.05 -11.92 -0.37
C MET A 96 -14.08 -12.48 -1.80
N GLN A 97 -13.64 -11.67 -2.76
CA GLN A 97 -13.54 -12.00 -4.17
C GLN A 97 -12.09 -11.89 -4.63
N GLU A 98 -11.69 -12.80 -5.52
CA GLU A 98 -10.41 -12.71 -6.19
C GLU A 98 -10.40 -11.59 -7.24
N PRO A 99 -9.28 -10.86 -7.37
CA PRO A 99 -9.12 -9.90 -8.43
C PRO A 99 -8.92 -10.58 -9.79
N ARG A 100 -9.49 -9.97 -10.82
CA ARG A 100 -9.16 -10.19 -12.22
C ARG A 100 -8.11 -9.16 -12.62
N ILE A 101 -6.93 -9.64 -12.99
CA ILE A 101 -5.76 -8.81 -13.35
C ILE A 101 -5.47 -9.06 -14.83
N SER A 102 -5.26 -7.98 -15.60
CA SER A 102 -4.95 -8.08 -17.03
C SER A 102 -3.56 -8.68 -17.25
N SER A 103 -3.37 -9.37 -18.37
CA SER A 103 -2.05 -9.93 -18.74
C SER A 103 -0.94 -8.88 -18.77
N GLU A 104 -1.26 -7.66 -19.22
CA GLU A 104 -0.32 -6.53 -19.21
C GLU A 104 0.14 -6.15 -17.78
N ASN A 105 -0.79 -6.14 -16.83
CA ASN A 105 -0.46 -5.89 -15.43
C ASN A 105 0.26 -7.08 -14.78
N ILE A 106 -0.04 -8.32 -15.18
CA ILE A 106 0.73 -9.50 -14.77
C ILE A 106 2.19 -9.35 -15.22
N LYS A 107 2.42 -9.07 -16.51
CA LYS A 107 3.75 -8.83 -17.08
C LYS A 107 4.51 -7.73 -16.33
N THR A 108 3.84 -6.62 -16.06
CA THR A 108 4.44 -5.51 -15.29
C THR A 108 4.86 -5.95 -13.88
N VAL A 109 3.99 -6.68 -13.16
CA VAL A 109 4.30 -7.19 -11.83
C VAL A 109 5.45 -8.19 -11.87
N ILE A 110 5.44 -9.13 -12.81
CA ILE A 110 6.50 -10.14 -12.94
C ILE A 110 7.84 -9.50 -13.26
N SER A 111 7.89 -8.56 -14.19
CA SER A 111 9.13 -7.84 -14.52
C SER A 111 9.70 -7.11 -13.29
N ASN A 112 8.85 -6.49 -12.46
CA ASN A 112 9.30 -5.89 -11.20
C ASN A 112 9.81 -6.95 -10.19
N VAL A 113 9.18 -8.13 -10.15
CA VAL A 113 9.62 -9.25 -9.31
C VAL A 113 11.01 -9.75 -9.74
N VAL A 114 11.24 -9.90 -11.05
CA VAL A 114 12.54 -10.30 -11.61
C VAL A 114 13.59 -9.23 -11.33
N GLY A 115 13.28 -7.96 -11.57
CA GLY A 115 14.18 -6.87 -11.25
C GLY A 115 14.49 -6.76 -9.74
N HIS A 116 13.53 -7.11 -8.88
CA HIS A 116 13.79 -7.23 -7.44
C HIS A 116 14.73 -8.39 -7.11
N ILE A 117 14.61 -9.53 -7.80
CA ILE A 117 15.52 -10.67 -7.66
C ILE A 117 16.95 -10.27 -8.03
N GLU A 118 17.12 -9.64 -9.18
CA GLU A 118 18.42 -9.14 -9.67
C GLU A 118 19.10 -8.19 -8.66
N ARG A 119 18.36 -7.20 -8.17
CA ARG A 119 18.86 -6.24 -7.18
C ARG A 119 19.21 -6.90 -5.86
N VAL A 120 18.29 -7.68 -5.28
CA VAL A 120 18.42 -8.15 -3.88
C VAL A 120 19.32 -9.38 -3.74
N PHE A 121 19.29 -10.29 -4.70
CA PHE A 121 20.02 -11.57 -4.58
C PHE A 121 21.35 -11.57 -5.32
N TYR A 122 21.49 -10.74 -6.35
CA TYR A 122 22.68 -10.66 -7.20
C TYR A 122 23.37 -9.29 -7.22
N GLY A 123 22.80 -8.28 -6.58
CA GLY A 123 23.43 -6.96 -6.45
C GLY A 123 23.51 -6.19 -7.77
N ASN A 124 22.66 -6.48 -8.76
CA ASN A 124 22.61 -5.70 -9.99
C ASN A 124 21.88 -4.38 -9.74
N GLU A 125 22.62 -3.27 -9.64
CA GLU A 125 22.06 -1.93 -9.40
C GLU A 125 21.57 -1.22 -10.67
N ASN A 126 21.86 -1.77 -11.86
CA ASN A 126 21.47 -1.16 -13.14
C ASN A 126 20.01 -1.44 -13.54
N VAL A 127 19.27 -2.17 -12.69
CA VAL A 127 17.88 -2.52 -12.92
C VAL A 127 17.01 -1.29 -12.69
N SER A 128 16.10 -1.01 -13.64
CA SER A 128 15.15 0.10 -13.53
C SER A 128 14.24 -0.04 -12.31
N ASP A 129 13.73 1.09 -11.82
CA ASP A 129 12.71 1.12 -10.77
C ASP A 129 11.44 0.34 -11.15
N ASP A 130 10.70 -0.08 -10.12
CA ASP A 130 9.46 -0.84 -10.28
C ASP A 130 8.43 -0.05 -11.10
N ARG A 131 7.98 -0.65 -12.20
CA ARG A 131 6.99 -0.02 -13.09
C ARG A 131 5.60 0.02 -12.44
N PRO A 132 4.87 1.14 -12.54
CA PRO A 132 3.51 1.22 -12.02
C PRO A 132 2.55 0.37 -12.86
N PRO A 133 1.48 -0.19 -12.27
CA PRO A 133 0.46 -0.91 -13.02
C PRO A 133 -0.33 0.04 -13.91
N ARG A 134 -0.84 -0.48 -15.04
CA ARG A 134 -1.84 0.22 -15.83
C ARG A 134 -3.17 0.20 -15.12
N ILE A 135 -3.81 1.37 -15.06
CA ILE A 135 -5.13 1.55 -14.46
C ILE A 135 -6.16 1.65 -15.59
N TYR A 136 -7.27 0.94 -15.47
CA TYR A 136 -8.36 0.98 -16.45
C TYR A 136 -9.66 1.41 -15.77
N GLY A 137 -10.49 2.17 -16.49
CA GLY A 137 -11.83 2.56 -16.03
C GLY A 137 -11.85 3.51 -14.83
N LYS A 138 -13.02 3.63 -14.20
CA LYS A 138 -13.24 4.49 -13.03
C LYS A 138 -12.94 3.72 -11.75
N LEU A 139 -12.19 4.35 -10.85
CA LEU A 139 -11.95 3.84 -9.50
C LEU A 139 -13.11 4.21 -8.59
N GLU A 140 -13.55 3.27 -7.77
CA GLU A 140 -14.62 3.51 -6.80
C GLU A 140 -14.06 3.99 -5.47
N GLY A 141 -14.57 5.13 -5.00
CA GLY A 141 -14.57 5.56 -3.60
C GLY A 141 -13.22 5.61 -2.86
N PRO A 142 -13.26 5.94 -1.57
CA PRO A 142 -12.11 5.73 -0.69
C PRO A 142 -11.84 4.23 -0.51
N HIS A 143 -10.61 3.90 -0.12
CA HIS A 143 -10.22 2.52 0.16
C HIS A 143 -10.92 2.00 1.41
N ASP A 144 -11.80 1.00 1.25
CA ASP A 144 -12.44 0.32 2.37
C ASP A 144 -11.47 -0.71 2.98
N THR A 145 -10.95 -0.39 4.17
CA THR A 145 -9.97 -1.22 4.87
C THR A 145 -10.57 -2.49 5.46
N GLU A 146 -11.86 -2.49 5.80
CA GLU A 146 -12.53 -3.66 6.41
C GLU A 146 -12.77 -4.74 5.35
N LEU A 147 -13.07 -4.32 4.13
CA LEU A 147 -13.26 -5.19 2.98
C LEU A 147 -11.95 -5.50 2.23
N CYS A 148 -10.80 -5.04 2.69
CA CYS A 148 -9.52 -5.36 2.05
C CYS A 148 -8.78 -6.45 2.84
N GLU A 149 -8.59 -7.63 2.24
CA GLU A 149 -7.85 -8.73 2.89
C GLU A 149 -6.42 -8.30 3.25
N ALA A 150 -5.76 -7.54 2.38
CA ALA A 150 -4.41 -7.04 2.67
C ALA A 150 -4.35 -6.11 3.89
N CYS A 151 -5.37 -5.27 4.12
CA CYS A 151 -5.48 -4.44 5.31
C CYS A 151 -5.61 -5.27 6.58
N GLN A 152 -6.39 -6.35 6.54
CA GLN A 152 -6.53 -7.29 7.66
C GLN A 152 -5.19 -7.93 8.06
N PHE A 153 -4.26 -8.07 7.11
CA PHE A 153 -2.88 -8.52 7.34
C PHE A 153 -1.85 -7.40 7.55
N GLY A 154 -2.27 -6.13 7.62
CA GLY A 154 -1.37 -4.99 7.75
C GLY A 154 -0.44 -4.77 6.55
N MET A 155 -0.85 -5.21 5.36
CA MET A 155 -0.06 -5.17 4.11
C MET A 155 -0.48 -4.02 3.16
N CYS A 156 -1.34 -3.12 3.60
CA CYS A 156 -1.59 -1.87 2.90
C CYS A 156 -0.83 -0.73 3.57
N ASP A 157 -0.28 0.18 2.76
CA ASP A 157 0.23 1.45 3.28
C ASP A 157 -0.91 2.15 4.03
N ARG A 158 -0.68 2.57 5.28
CA ARG A 158 -1.66 3.38 6.02
C ARG A 158 -1.91 4.64 5.20
N GLN A 159 -3.12 4.82 4.67
CA GLN A 159 -3.45 6.12 4.08
C GLN A 159 -3.45 7.15 5.21
N PRO A 160 -2.84 8.34 5.01
CA PRO A 160 -3.22 9.50 5.80
C PRO A 160 -4.71 9.72 5.58
N ILE A 161 -5.49 9.72 6.66
CA ILE A 161 -6.91 10.08 6.62
C ILE A 161 -6.95 11.55 6.15
N PRO A 162 -7.72 11.92 5.10
CA PRO A 162 -7.98 13.31 4.82
C PRO A 162 -8.77 13.87 6.01
N SER A 163 -8.17 14.79 6.77
CA SER A 163 -8.87 15.55 7.81
C SER A 163 -10.08 16.22 7.18
N GLN A 164 -11.28 15.90 7.67
CA GLN A 164 -12.46 16.66 7.32
C GLN A 164 -12.28 18.08 7.89
N GLU A 165 -12.22 19.08 7.00
CA GLU A 165 -12.41 20.46 7.39
C GLU A 165 -13.87 20.62 7.84
N SER A 166 -14.09 20.62 9.15
CA SER A 166 -15.32 21.08 9.75
C SER A 166 -15.39 22.60 9.61
N GLY A 167 -16.03 23.07 8.54
CA GLY A 167 -16.41 24.48 8.38
C GLY A 167 -17.44 24.89 9.43
N GLY A 168 -16.98 25.34 10.59
CA GLY A 168 -17.80 26.06 11.55
C GLY A 168 -18.01 27.50 11.06
N SER A 169 -19.21 27.81 10.58
CA SER A 169 -19.64 29.18 10.30
C SER A 169 -19.95 29.89 11.61
N ALA A 170 -19.12 30.87 11.98
CA ALA A 170 -19.29 31.71 13.15
C ALA A 170 -20.30 32.84 12.86
N ALA A 171 -21.19 33.05 13.83
CA ALA A 171 -22.15 34.14 13.88
C ALA A 171 -21.46 35.51 13.94
N GLY A 172 -21.87 36.44 13.07
CA GLY A 172 -21.55 37.86 13.17
C GLY A 172 -22.76 38.64 13.68
N VAL A 173 -22.76 38.98 14.97
CA VAL A 173 -23.66 39.98 15.55
C VAL A 173 -22.84 41.24 15.82
N VAL A 174 -23.17 42.32 15.11
CA VAL A 174 -22.62 43.66 15.29
C VAL A 174 -23.25 44.31 16.52
N GLY A 175 -22.42 44.56 17.55
CA GLY A 175 -22.79 45.33 18.75
C GLY A 175 -22.26 46.75 18.67
N VAL A 176 -23.16 47.73 18.78
CA VAL A 176 -22.87 49.17 18.85
C VAL A 176 -23.03 49.64 20.29
N GLY A 177 -22.10 50.47 20.78
CA GLY A 177 -22.44 51.57 21.68
C GLY A 177 -22.14 51.43 23.19
N LEU A 178 -21.02 52.06 23.58
CA LEU A 178 -20.88 53.10 24.62
C LEU A 178 -21.43 52.88 26.04
N GLY A 179 -20.50 52.98 27.01
CA GLY A 179 -20.62 53.90 28.14
C GLY A 179 -20.62 53.26 29.53
N ALA A 180 -19.98 53.97 30.47
CA ALA A 180 -19.79 53.72 31.91
C ALA A 180 -18.45 53.03 32.26
N LEU A 181 -17.63 53.46 33.23
CA LEU A 181 -17.71 54.49 34.27
C LEU A 181 -16.29 54.81 34.76
N SER A 182 -16.13 56.02 35.29
CA SER A 182 -14.95 56.62 35.94
C SER A 182 -14.53 55.90 37.23
N ALA A 183 -13.22 55.92 37.56
CA ALA A 183 -12.66 56.43 38.83
C ALA A 183 -11.18 56.00 39.07
N ILE A 184 -10.31 57.00 39.32
CA ILE A 184 -9.41 57.21 40.50
C ILE A 184 -8.58 56.00 41.01
N ALA A 185 -7.32 56.07 41.48
CA ALA A 185 -6.13 56.91 41.39
C ALA A 185 -5.06 56.23 42.30
N VAL A 186 -3.77 56.53 42.05
CA VAL A 186 -2.59 56.50 42.96
C VAL A 186 -2.01 55.16 43.48
N GLY A 187 -0.66 55.02 43.34
CA GLY A 187 0.21 54.20 44.20
C GLY A 187 1.31 53.45 43.44
N VAL A 188 2.43 54.08 43.06
CA VAL A 188 3.75 54.12 43.74
C VAL A 188 4.39 52.74 44.05
N GLY A 189 5.60 52.51 43.52
CA GLY A 189 6.58 51.54 44.06
C GLY A 189 7.22 50.64 42.98
N LEU A 190 8.32 51.07 42.33
CA LEU A 190 9.73 50.69 42.59
C LEU A 190 10.17 49.25 42.20
N LEU A 191 11.08 49.22 41.22
CA LEU A 191 12.29 48.40 41.02
C LEU A 191 12.47 47.05 41.74
N ALA A 192 12.81 46.02 40.94
CA ALA A 192 14.09 45.26 40.97
C ALA A 192 13.94 44.03 40.02
N ILE A 193 14.54 43.98 38.83
CA ILE A 193 15.87 43.40 38.49
C ILE A 193 16.34 42.26 39.42
N PHE A 194 16.64 41.09 38.82
CA PHE A 194 17.68 40.06 39.10
C PHE A 194 17.10 38.68 38.71
N GLN A 195 17.76 37.73 38.06
CA GLN A 195 18.94 37.62 37.20
C GLN A 195 18.80 36.29 36.45
N SER A 196 19.56 36.15 35.36
CA SER A 196 19.69 34.96 34.52
C SER A 196 21.00 34.21 34.86
N LYS A 197 21.06 32.92 34.47
CA LYS A 197 22.16 31.94 34.55
C LYS A 197 22.37 31.33 35.94
N ASN A 198 22.59 30.02 36.10
CA ASN A 198 23.10 28.99 35.19
C ASN A 198 22.54 27.63 35.63
#